data_AF-A0A356KHV1-F1
#
_entry.id   AF-A0A356KHV1-F1
#
_cell.length_a   1.000
_cell.length_b   1.000
_cell.length_c   1.000
_cell.angle_alpha   90.00
_cell.angle_beta   90.00
_cell.angle_gamma   90.00
#
_symmetry.space_group_name_H-M   'P 1'
#
loop_
_entity.id
_entity.type
_entity.pdbx_description
1 polymer ?
#
loop_
_entity_poly.entity_id
_entity_poly.type
_entity_poly.pdbx_seq_one_letter_code
_entity_poly.pdbx_strand_id
1 'polypeptide(L)' 'SERLVEAREQIPAGYGEPELGPISSGLGEIYQFEVRGEGYTPMELRTILDWTINVQLRSVPGVVEVNAFGGE' A
#
# COMPACT_ATOMS: atom_id res chain seq x y z
N SER A 1 -10.34 12.93 -16.26
CA SER A 1 -10.61 12.09 -17.43
C SER A 1 -9.85 12.53 -18.67
N GLU A 2 -9.68 13.83 -18.95
CA GLU A 2 -8.95 14.31 -20.13
C GLU A 2 -7.45 13.98 -20.16
N ARG A 3 -6.73 14.12 -19.03
CA ARG A 3 -5.28 13.88 -18.99
C ARG A 3 -4.84 12.44 -19.26
N LEU A 4 -5.72 11.45 -19.02
CA LEU A 4 -5.40 10.04 -19.27
C LEU A 4 -5.39 9.73 -20.77
N VAL A 5 -6.25 10.42 -21.52
CA VAL A 5 -6.38 10.26 -22.98
C VAL A 5 -5.15 10.86 -23.67
N GLU A 6 -4.68 12.03 -23.25
CA GLU A 6 -3.42 12.61 -23.74
C GLU A 6 -2.20 11.74 -23.41
N ALA A 7 -2.14 11.14 -22.22
CA ALA A 7 -1.04 10.28 -21.83
C ALA A 7 -0.98 8.99 -22.66
N ARG A 8 -2.14 8.44 -23.05
CA ARG A 8 -2.24 7.27 -23.94
C ARG A 8 -1.58 7.50 -25.29
N GLU A 9 -1.69 8.69 -25.85
CA GLU A 9 -1.08 9.05 -27.14
C GLU A 9 0.45 9.16 -27.08
N GLN A 10 1.02 9.30 -25.87
CA GLN A 10 2.47 9.41 -25.66
C GLN A 10 3.14 8.10 -25.22
N ILE A 11 2.39 7.01 -25.06
CA ILE A 11 2.95 5.71 -24.67
C ILE A 11 3.44 4.95 -25.92
N PRO A 12 4.72 4.54 -25.98
CA PRO A 12 5.26 3.76 -27.09
C PRO A 12 4.54 2.42 -27.27
N ALA A 13 4.38 1.99 -28.53
CA ALA A 13 3.79 0.70 -28.85
C ALA A 13 4.55 -0.45 -28.15
N GLY A 14 3.81 -1.27 -27.39
CA GLY A 14 4.34 -2.42 -26.64
C GLY A 14 4.30 -2.29 -25.11
N TYR A 15 3.95 -1.11 -24.56
CA TYR A 15 3.92 -0.85 -23.11
C TYR A 15 2.52 -0.95 -22.46
N GLY A 16 1.47 -1.27 -23.23
CA GLY A 16 0.11 -1.46 -22.73
C GLY A 16 -0.72 -0.17 -22.65
N GLU A 17 -1.94 -0.30 -22.14
CA GLU A 17 -2.88 0.81 -21.97
C GLU A 17 -2.73 1.42 -20.56
N PRO A 18 -2.64 2.76 -20.42
CA PRO A 18 -2.54 3.38 -19.10
C PRO A 18 -3.88 3.24 -18.36
N GLU A 19 -3.85 2.59 -17.20
CA GLU A 19 -5.00 2.45 -16.31
C GLU A 19 -4.89 3.40 -15.11
N LEU A 20 -6.04 3.85 -14.60
CA LEU A 20 -6.08 4.58 -13.35
C LEU A 20 -5.70 3.63 -12.21
N GLY A 21 -4.57 3.92 -11.56
CA GLY A 21 -4.24 3.30 -10.27
C GLY A 21 -5.34 3.58 -9.24
N PRO A 22 -5.40 2.79 -8.15
CA PRO A 22 -6.37 3.01 -7.09
C PRO A 22 -6.32 4.47 -6.62
N ILE A 23 -7.48 5.05 -6.33
CA ILE A 23 -7.61 6.42 -5.80
C ILE A 23 -7.16 6.39 -4.32
N SER A 24 -5.89 6.12 -4.08
CA SER A 24 -5.22 6.26 -2.79
C SER A 24 -4.39 7.54 -2.88
N SER A 25 -4.79 8.58 -2.17
CA SER A 25 -3.96 9.77 -1.96
C SER A 25 -3.46 9.76 -0.52
N GLY A 26 -2.32 10.41 -0.23
CA GLY A 26 -1.80 10.55 1.14
C GLY A 26 -2.72 11.31 2.12
N LEU A 27 -3.91 11.77 1.68
CA LEU A 27 -4.95 12.35 2.52
C LEU A 27 -5.93 11.30 3.11
N GLY A 28 -5.72 10.02 2.82
CA GLY A 28 -6.49 8.89 3.36
C GLY A 28 -5.80 8.14 4.51
N GLU A 29 -4.72 8.66 5.07
CA GLU A 29 -4.07 8.05 6.24
C GLU A 29 -4.95 8.27 7.48
N ILE A 30 -5.65 7.22 7.90
CA ILE A 30 -6.62 7.29 8.99
C ILE A 30 -5.94 7.00 10.35
N TYR A 31 -4.87 6.20 10.35
CA TYR A 31 -4.26 5.73 11.58
C TYR A 31 -2.82 5.25 11.41
N GLN A 32 -1.95 5.62 12.35
CA GLN A 32 -0.57 5.16 12.44
C GLN A 32 -0.35 4.44 13.78
N PHE A 33 0.31 3.29 13.75
CA PHE A 33 0.63 2.51 14.95
C PHE A 33 2.00 1.85 14.83
N GLU A 34 2.50 1.35 15.96
CA GLU A 34 3.74 0.60 16.05
C GLU A 34 3.47 -0.79 16.68
N VAL A 35 4.31 -1.76 16.32
CA VAL A 35 4.27 -3.10 16.91
C VAL A 35 5.46 -3.24 17.84
N ARG A 36 5.21 -3.55 19.12
CA ARG A 36 6.24 -3.74 20.15
C ARG A 36 6.08 -5.11 20.80
N GLY A 37 7.20 -5.77 21.09
CA GLY A 37 7.24 -7.03 21.82
C GLY A 37 8.63 -7.29 22.37
N GLU A 38 8.70 -7.71 23.64
CA GLU A 38 9.97 -8.11 24.27
C GLU A 38 10.43 -9.47 23.73
N GLY A 39 11.73 -9.62 23.51
CA GLY A 39 12.33 -10.86 23.02
C GLY A 39 12.21 -11.09 21.51
N TYR A 40 11.63 -10.13 20.77
CA TYR A 40 11.57 -10.16 19.30
C TYR A 40 12.60 -9.23 18.67
N THR A 41 13.18 -9.68 17.57
CA THR A 41 13.97 -8.85 16.66
C THR A 41 13.06 -7.93 15.83
N PRO A 42 13.59 -6.81 15.30
CA PRO A 42 12.83 -5.95 14.38
C PRO A 42 12.23 -6.71 13.20
N MET A 43 12.96 -7.69 12.65
CA MET A 43 12.49 -8.50 11.52
C MET A 43 11.35 -9.47 11.91
N GLU A 44 11.36 -10.00 13.13
CA GLU A 44 10.24 -10.83 13.62
C GLU A 44 8.98 -10.00 13.82
N LEU A 45 9.11 -8.80 14.41
CA LEU A 45 8.00 -7.87 14.55
C LEU A 45 7.47 -7.44 13.16
N ARG A 46 8.36 -7.22 12.20
CA ARG A 46 8.00 -6.94 10.81
C ARG A 46 7.23 -8.10 10.17
N THR A 47 7.67 -9.33 10.39
CA THR A 47 6.99 -10.54 9.90
C THR A 47 5.58 -10.64 10.47
N ILE A 48 5.40 -10.36 11.76
CA ILE A 48 4.08 -10.34 12.40
C ILE A 48 3.20 -9.24 11.80
N LEU A 49 3.75 -8.04 11.60
CA LEU A 49 3.04 -6.92 10.98
C LEU A 49 2.54 -7.29 9.58
N ASP A 50 3.40 -7.86 8.73
CA ASP A 50 3.06 -8.17 7.35
C ASP A 50 2.08 -9.34 7.21
N TRP A 51 2.28 -10.42 7.95
CA TRP A 51 1.55 -11.67 7.73
C TRP A 51 0.35 -11.87 8.65
N THR A 52 0.31 -11.17 9.78
CA THR A 52 -0.81 -11.28 10.72
C THR A 52 -1.64 -10.01 10.72
N ILE A 53 -1.02 -8.86 11.04
CA ILE A 53 -1.77 -7.63 11.29
C ILE A 53 -2.31 -7.05 9.98
N ASN A 54 -1.47 -6.91 8.95
CA ASN A 54 -1.86 -6.32 7.67
C ASN A 54 -2.96 -7.14 6.97
N VAL A 55 -2.90 -8.47 7.08
CA VAL A 55 -3.95 -9.36 6.53
C VAL A 55 -5.30 -9.09 7.18
N GLN A 56 -5.34 -8.94 8.50
CA GLN A 56 -6.58 -8.64 9.23
C GLN A 56 -7.08 -7.22 8.91
N LEU A 57 -6.21 -6.22 8.86
CA LEU A 57 -6.61 -4.84 8.57
C LEU A 57 -7.19 -4.68 7.16
N ARG A 58 -6.64 -5.36 6.17
CA ARG A 58 -7.18 -5.37 4.79
C ARG A 58 -8.57 -6.00 4.68
N SER A 59 -9.01 -6.77 5.68
CA SER A 59 -10.36 -7.34 5.72
C SER A 59 -11.42 -6.32 6.17
N VAL A 60 -11.01 -5.19 6.75
CA VAL A 60 -11.92 -4.14 7.23
C VAL A 60 -12.45 -3.33 6.03
N PRO A 61 -13.79 -3.20 5.86
CA PRO A 61 -14.35 -2.41 4.77
C PRO A 61 -13.83 -0.97 4.77
N GLY A 62 -13.35 -0.51 3.61
CA GLY A 62 -12.80 0.84 3.44
C GLY A 62 -11.29 0.95 3.66
N VAL A 63 -10.62 -0.11 4.13
CA VAL A 63 -9.15 -0.16 4.15
C VAL A 63 -8.65 -0.55 2.77
N VAL A 64 -8.10 0.42 2.05
CA VAL A 64 -7.55 0.23 0.70
C VAL A 64 -6.09 -0.23 0.76
N GLU A 65 -5.33 0.28 1.72
CA GLU A 65 -3.89 0.08 1.81
C GLU A 65 -3.42 0.08 3.27
N VAL A 66 -2.39 -0.72 3.55
CA VAL A 66 -1.70 -0.73 4.84
C VAL A 66 -0.20 -0.72 4.56
N ASN A 67 0.47 0.33 5.00
CA ASN A 67 1.90 0.55 4.80
C ASN A 67 2.68 0.11 6.03
N ALA A 68 3.71 -0.69 5.82
CA ALA A 68 4.58 -1.19 6.89
C ALA A 68 6.01 -0.67 6.69
N PHE A 69 6.59 -0.13 7.77
CA PHE A 69 7.93 0.45 7.79
C PHE A 69 8.79 -0.23 8.87
N GLY A 70 10.11 -0.27 8.64
CA GLY A 70 11.09 -0.91 9.54
C GLY A 70 11.33 -2.40 9.25
N GLY A 71 12.19 -3.02 10.06
CA GLY A 71 12.61 -4.42 9.92
C GLY A 71 14.13 -4.64 9.91
N GLU A 72 14.92 -3.57 9.82
CA GLU A 72 16.39 -3.59 9.80
C GLU A 72 17.00 -3.11 11.13
#